data_AF-A0A7V9HE45-F1
#
_entry.id   AF-A0A7V9HE45-F1
#
_cell.length_a   1.000
_cell.length_b   1.000
_cell.length_c   1.000
_cell.angle_alpha   90.00
_cell.angle_beta   90.00
_cell.angle_gamma   90.00
#
_symmetry.space_group_name_H-M   'P 1'
#
loop_
_entity.id
_entity.type
_entity.pdbx_description
1 polymer ?
#
loop_
_entity_poly.entity_id
_entity_poly.type
_entity_poly.pdbx_seq_one_letter_code
_entity_poly.pdbx_strand_id
1 'polypeptide(L)'
;MTERDSALEPFKVLIGNWATEATHPLFDAVVPGSIMFEWLEGGHFLVQRSHNDHESFPDAICVIGAPEADDGLIMEYFDSRGVRRTYGIALEDGVLRMWRDDPEFAQRYSATIGHDGFQGRWQLARTPGDWQDDLRVTYRRRD
;
A
#
# COMPACT_ATOMS: atom_id res chain seq x y z
N MET A 1 -18.93 -9.37 -19.58
CA MET A 1 -18.41 -9.03 -18.25
C MET A 1 -17.55 -10.20 -17.84
N THR A 2 -16.22 -10.06 -17.95
CA THR A 2 -15.32 -11.01 -17.31
C THR A 2 -15.54 -10.93 -15.80
N GLU A 3 -15.62 -12.07 -15.16
CA GLU A 3 -15.81 -12.15 -13.71
C GLU A 3 -14.55 -11.56 -13.04
N ARG A 4 -14.75 -10.66 -12.07
CA ARG A 4 -13.65 -10.05 -11.33
C ARG A 4 -12.89 -11.15 -10.58
N ASP A 5 -11.59 -10.94 -10.37
CA ASP A 5 -10.82 -11.84 -9.52
C ASP A 5 -11.39 -11.77 -8.09
N SER A 6 -11.95 -12.88 -7.63
CA SER A 6 -12.57 -12.99 -6.30
C SER A 6 -11.59 -12.68 -5.16
N ALA A 7 -10.28 -12.89 -5.36
CA ALA A 7 -9.25 -12.53 -4.38
C ALA A 7 -9.14 -11.02 -4.18
N LEU A 8 -9.52 -10.22 -5.17
CA LEU A 8 -9.51 -8.75 -5.10
C LEU A 8 -10.83 -8.15 -4.60
N GLU A 9 -11.92 -8.91 -4.49
CA GLU A 9 -13.22 -8.37 -4.04
C GLU A 9 -13.14 -7.66 -2.67
N PRO A 10 -12.38 -8.16 -1.66
CA PRO A 10 -12.21 -7.44 -0.39
C PRO A 10 -11.63 -6.02 -0.56
N PHE A 11 -10.80 -5.79 -1.58
CA PHE A 11 -10.14 -4.50 -1.84
C PHE A 11 -11.09 -3.43 -2.40
N LYS A 12 -12.32 -3.80 -2.76
CA LYS A 12 -13.36 -2.86 -3.20
C LYS A 12 -13.57 -1.69 -2.23
N VAL A 13 -13.39 -1.92 -0.93
CA VAL A 13 -13.51 -0.89 0.12
C VAL A 13 -12.49 0.26 -0.06
N LEU A 14 -11.34 0.00 -0.66
CA LEU A 14 -10.28 0.99 -0.88
C LEU A 14 -10.51 1.86 -2.11
N ILE A 15 -11.35 1.42 -3.06
CA ILE A 15 -11.58 2.10 -4.34
C ILE A 15 -11.99 3.55 -4.13
N GLY A 16 -11.38 4.46 -4.88
CA GLY A 16 -11.63 5.89 -4.82
C GLY A 16 -10.42 6.69 -4.36
N ASN A 17 -10.67 7.94 -3.99
CA ASN A 17 -9.65 8.92 -3.65
C ASN A 17 -9.60 9.14 -2.14
N TRP A 18 -8.39 9.33 -1.62
CA TRP A 18 -8.14 9.56 -0.21
C TRP A 18 -7.13 10.69 -0.03
N ALA A 19 -7.36 11.54 0.96
CA ALA A 19 -6.33 12.41 1.52
C ALA A 19 -5.41 11.57 2.41
N THR A 20 -4.10 11.85 2.36
CA THR A 20 -3.12 11.23 3.24
C THR A 20 -2.40 12.25 4.11
N GLU A 21 -2.06 11.83 5.32
CA GLU A 21 -1.14 12.53 6.22
C GLU A 21 -0.09 11.53 6.70
N ALA A 22 1.16 11.73 6.30
CA ALA A 22 2.28 10.86 6.62
C ALA A 22 3.17 11.45 7.72
N THR A 23 3.66 10.60 8.61
CA THR A 23 4.69 10.94 9.62
C THR A 23 5.79 9.88 9.61
N HIS A 24 7.04 10.30 9.79
CA HIS A 24 8.23 9.44 9.74
C HIS A 24 9.17 9.77 10.92
N PRO A 25 9.76 8.80 11.63
CA PRO A 25 10.57 9.06 12.83
C PRO A 25 11.78 9.98 12.62
N LEU A 26 12.33 10.02 11.40
CA LEU A 26 13.45 10.91 11.03
C LEU A 26 13.01 12.23 10.38
N PHE A 27 11.71 12.55 10.40
CA PHE A 27 11.16 13.76 9.79
C PHE A 27 10.12 14.41 10.71
N ASP A 28 10.48 15.54 11.30
CA ASP A 28 9.68 16.23 12.33
C ASP A 28 8.60 17.16 11.73
N ALA A 29 7.75 16.58 10.89
CA ALA A 29 6.55 17.23 10.36
C ALA A 29 5.56 16.20 9.79
N VAL A 30 4.31 16.63 9.63
CA VAL A 30 3.30 15.88 8.88
C VAL A 30 3.44 16.24 7.41
N VAL A 31 3.46 15.24 6.54
CA VAL A 31 3.48 15.38 5.09
C VAL A 31 2.08 15.08 4.53
N PRO A 32 1.35 16.10 4.04
CA PRO A 32 0.10 15.88 3.33
C PRO A 32 0.33 15.14 2.00
N GLY A 33 -0.73 14.56 1.47
CA GLY A 33 -0.72 13.98 0.15
C GLY A 33 -2.08 13.44 -0.27
N SER A 34 -2.05 12.57 -1.27
CA SER A 34 -3.23 11.84 -1.72
C SER A 34 -2.88 10.45 -2.22
N ILE A 35 -3.87 9.55 -2.19
CA ILE A 35 -3.77 8.24 -2.79
C ILE A 35 -5.09 7.90 -3.48
N MET A 36 -4.99 7.27 -4.65
CA MET A 36 -6.13 6.76 -5.41
C MET A 36 -5.99 5.26 -5.59
N PHE A 37 -7.10 4.54 -5.45
CA PHE A 37 -7.22 3.14 -5.82
C PHE A 37 -8.29 2.99 -6.89
N GLU A 38 -7.95 2.38 -8.01
CA GLU A 38 -8.86 2.15 -9.13
C GLU A 38 -8.70 0.73 -9.66
N TRP A 39 -9.75 0.22 -10.31
CA TRP A 39 -9.64 -1.01 -11.09
C TRP A 39 -8.95 -0.69 -12.41
N LEU A 40 -7.98 -1.49 -12.82
CA LEU A 40 -7.60 -1.55 -14.22
C LEU A 40 -8.80 -2.03 -15.05
N GLU A 41 -8.91 -1.59 -16.30
CA GLU A 41 -9.95 -2.06 -17.21
C GLU A 41 -10.00 -3.60 -17.23
N GLY A 42 -11.21 -4.15 -17.13
CA GLY A 42 -11.44 -5.59 -16.99
C GLY A 42 -11.51 -6.10 -15.54
N GLY A 43 -11.08 -5.31 -14.54
CA GLY A 43 -11.27 -5.64 -13.12
C GLY A 43 -10.41 -6.80 -12.61
N HIS A 44 -9.33 -7.13 -13.32
CA HIS A 44 -8.38 -8.18 -12.94
C HIS A 44 -7.20 -7.66 -12.11
N PHE A 45 -7.01 -6.34 -12.08
CA PHE A 45 -5.94 -5.69 -11.32
C PHE A 45 -6.46 -4.43 -10.66
N LEU A 46 -5.84 -4.07 -9.54
CA LEU A 46 -5.98 -2.78 -8.89
C LEU A 46 -4.74 -1.92 -9.18
N VAL A 47 -4.97 -0.65 -9.46
CA VAL A 47 -3.91 0.36 -9.59
C VAL A 47 -4.01 1.29 -8.39
N GLN A 48 -2.90 1.46 -7.70
CA GLN A 48 -2.72 2.44 -6.64
C GLN A 48 -1.83 3.56 -7.17
N ARG A 49 -2.18 4.83 -6.96
CA ARG A 49 -1.31 5.98 -7.23
C ARG A 49 -1.24 6.86 -6.00
N SER A 50 -0.04 7.16 -5.51
CA SER A 50 0.17 8.06 -4.37
C SER A 50 1.01 9.26 -4.75
N HIS A 51 0.59 10.43 -4.25
CA HIS A 51 1.32 11.68 -4.30
C HIS A 51 1.60 12.18 -2.89
N ASN A 52 2.80 12.70 -2.63
CA ASN A 52 3.16 13.32 -1.36
C ASN A 52 3.64 14.76 -1.58
N ASP A 53 3.18 15.68 -0.74
CA ASP A 53 3.45 17.12 -0.87
C ASP A 53 4.83 17.48 -0.27
N HIS A 54 5.85 16.62 -0.45
CA HIS A 54 7.21 16.85 0.02
C HIS A 54 8.24 16.01 -0.74
N GLU A 55 9.34 16.62 -1.22
CA GLU A 55 10.34 15.96 -2.09
C GLU A 55 11.04 14.75 -1.46
N SER A 56 11.16 14.71 -0.13
CA SER A 56 11.75 13.56 0.59
C SER A 56 10.85 12.33 0.63
N PHE A 57 9.57 12.47 0.26
CA PHE A 57 8.58 11.40 0.24
C PHE A 57 8.21 11.12 -1.22
N PRO A 58 8.53 9.93 -1.75
CA PRO A 58 8.38 9.68 -3.17
C PRO A 58 6.92 9.51 -3.56
N ASP A 59 6.57 10.00 -4.74
CA ASP A 59 5.36 9.57 -5.43
C ASP A 59 5.53 8.13 -5.91
N ALA A 60 4.43 7.39 -5.98
CA ALA A 60 4.48 5.98 -6.36
C ALA A 60 3.24 5.51 -7.11
N ILE A 61 3.44 4.43 -7.85
CA ILE A 61 2.38 3.62 -8.46
C ILE A 61 2.55 2.18 -8.01
N CYS A 62 1.44 1.51 -7.70
CA CYS A 62 1.41 0.07 -7.52
C CYS A 62 0.42 -0.59 -8.48
N VAL A 63 0.73 -1.81 -8.89
CA VAL A 63 -0.22 -2.73 -9.54
C VAL A 63 -0.40 -3.96 -8.66
N ILE A 64 -1.65 -4.30 -8.34
CA ILE A 64 -2.01 -5.39 -7.44
C ILE A 64 -2.84 -6.43 -8.20
N GLY A 65 -2.48 -7.70 -8.07
CA GLY A 65 -3.17 -8.83 -8.67
C GLY A 65 -2.45 -10.15 -8.40
N ALA A 66 -3.02 -11.25 -8.88
CA ALA A 66 -2.36 -12.56 -8.82
C ALA A 66 -1.13 -12.58 -9.75
N PRO A 67 0.00 -13.19 -9.33
CA PRO A 67 1.14 -13.43 -10.21
C PRO A 67 0.81 -14.52 -11.25
N GLU A 68 1.65 -14.64 -12.29
CA GLU A 68 1.47 -15.66 -13.35
C GLU A 68 1.66 -17.09 -12.82
N ALA A 69 2.60 -17.25 -11.89
CA ALA A 69 2.85 -18.46 -11.13
C ALA A 69 2.88 -18.08 -9.65
N ASP A 70 2.36 -18.97 -8.80
CA ASP A 70 2.13 -18.82 -7.36
C ASP A 70 0.70 -18.41 -6.97
N ASP A 71 0.33 -18.82 -5.76
CA ASP A 71 -0.95 -18.48 -5.15
C ASP A 71 -0.85 -17.15 -4.38
N GLY A 72 -1.98 -16.45 -4.28
CA GLY A 72 -2.11 -15.20 -3.52
C GLY A 72 -1.88 -13.96 -4.37
N LEU A 73 -1.98 -12.80 -3.72
CA LEU A 73 -1.85 -11.51 -4.38
C LEU A 73 -0.48 -10.90 -4.14
N ILE A 74 0.03 -10.24 -5.17
CA ILE A 74 1.23 -9.42 -5.09
C ILE A 74 0.90 -7.94 -5.36
N MET A 75 1.77 -7.07 -4.88
CA MET A 75 1.81 -5.65 -5.21
C MET A 75 3.18 -5.31 -5.79
N GLU A 76 3.21 -4.97 -7.08
CA GLU A 76 4.38 -4.42 -7.76
C GLU A 76 4.41 -2.90 -7.57
N TYR A 77 5.43 -2.40 -6.90
CA TYR A 77 5.62 -1.01 -6.52
C TYR A 77 6.73 -0.35 -7.35
N PHE A 78 6.48 0.88 -7.79
CA PHE A 78 7.46 1.74 -8.46
C PHE A 78 7.34 3.17 -7.92
N ASP A 79 8.47 3.86 -7.73
CA ASP A 79 8.46 5.22 -7.20
C ASP A 79 9.29 6.22 -8.00
N SER A 80 9.12 7.51 -7.68
CA SER A 80 9.80 8.62 -8.34
C SER A 80 11.33 8.63 -8.18
N ARG A 81 11.89 7.79 -7.30
CA ARG A 81 13.34 7.61 -7.11
C ARG A 81 13.89 6.49 -8.00
N GLY A 82 13.04 5.79 -8.74
CA GLY A 82 13.41 4.62 -9.55
C GLY A 82 13.49 3.32 -8.73
N VAL A 83 12.96 3.29 -7.51
CA VAL A 83 12.94 2.07 -6.69
C VAL A 83 11.79 1.17 -7.16
N ARG A 84 12.08 -0.12 -7.32
CA ARG A 84 11.09 -1.18 -7.56
C ARG A 84 11.05 -2.15 -6.38
N ARG A 85 9.85 -2.57 -5.97
CA ARG A 85 9.66 -3.62 -4.96
C ARG A 85 8.47 -4.50 -5.30
N THR A 86 8.55 -5.78 -4.95
CA THR A 86 7.41 -6.70 -4.95
C THR A 86 7.06 -6.99 -3.50
N TYR A 87 5.78 -6.88 -3.16
CA TYR A 87 5.25 -7.24 -1.85
C TYR A 87 4.19 -8.34 -1.99
N GLY A 88 4.11 -9.23 -1.02
CA GLY A 88 2.86 -9.96 -0.78
C GLY A 88 1.81 -8.99 -0.21
N ILE A 89 0.54 -9.19 -0.56
CA ILE A 89 -0.55 -8.35 -0.09
C ILE A 89 -1.80 -9.19 0.20
N ALA A 90 -2.51 -8.87 1.26
CA ALA A 90 -3.77 -9.51 1.61
C ALA A 90 -4.69 -8.52 2.34
N LEU A 91 -6.00 -8.64 2.10
CA LEU A 91 -7.03 -7.96 2.87
C LEU A 91 -8.04 -9.00 3.36
N GLU A 92 -7.89 -9.37 4.61
CA GLU A 92 -8.63 -10.45 5.26
C GLU A 92 -9.20 -9.92 6.58
N ASP A 93 -10.46 -10.23 6.88
CA ASP A 93 -11.15 -9.78 8.10
C ASP A 93 -11.03 -8.27 8.38
N GLY A 94 -11.01 -7.47 7.32
CA GLY A 94 -10.87 -6.01 7.38
C GLY A 94 -9.45 -5.51 7.68
N VAL A 95 -8.44 -6.38 7.71
CA VAL A 95 -7.04 -6.01 7.95
C VAL A 95 -6.24 -6.12 6.65
N LEU A 96 -5.76 -4.97 6.17
CA LEU A 96 -4.82 -4.89 5.05
C LEU A 96 -3.42 -5.16 5.56
N ARG A 97 -2.75 -6.16 4.97
CA ARG A 97 -1.35 -6.50 5.23
C ARG A 97 -0.57 -6.41 3.92
N MET A 98 0.62 -5.84 3.97
CA MET A 98 1.62 -5.94 2.90
C MET A 98 2.94 -6.36 3.53
N TRP A 99 3.72 -7.21 2.86
CA TRP A 99 4.99 -7.68 3.41
C TRP A 99 6.02 -7.98 2.32
N ARG A 100 7.28 -7.87 2.70
CA ARG A 100 8.45 -8.23 1.90
C ARG A 100 9.50 -8.83 2.83
N ASP A 101 9.80 -10.11 2.64
CA ASP A 101 10.74 -10.87 3.49
C ASP A 101 12.13 -10.93 2.85
N ASP A 102 12.74 -9.76 2.68
CA ASP A 102 14.12 -9.65 2.22
C ASP A 102 15.09 -9.72 3.42
N PRO A 103 16.12 -10.59 3.38
CA PRO A 103 17.04 -10.76 4.51
C PRO A 103 17.83 -9.50 4.91
N GLU A 104 18.07 -8.59 3.97
CA GLU A 104 18.85 -7.36 4.18
C GLU A 104 17.92 -6.16 4.48
N PHE A 105 16.68 -6.20 4.01
CA PHE A 105 15.71 -5.12 4.19
C PHE A 105 14.25 -5.60 4.13
N ALA A 106 13.79 -6.24 5.21
CA ALA A 106 12.41 -6.67 5.32
C ALA A 106 11.48 -5.49 5.61
N GLN A 107 10.26 -5.57 5.11
CA GLN A 107 9.23 -4.54 5.33
C GLN A 107 7.87 -5.17 5.58
N ARG A 108 7.06 -4.50 6.40
CA ARG A 108 5.66 -4.88 6.61
C ARG A 108 4.78 -3.67 6.84
N TYR A 109 3.53 -3.81 6.41
CA TYR A 109 2.46 -2.86 6.61
C TYR A 109 1.25 -3.53 7.25
N SER A 110 0.55 -2.80 8.11
CA SER A 110 -0.76 -3.21 8.61
C SER A 110 -1.70 -2.02 8.76
N ALA A 111 -2.97 -2.20 8.41
CA ALA A 111 -4.06 -1.28 8.69
C ALA A 111 -5.38 -2.02 8.87
N THR A 112 -6.17 -1.62 9.86
CA THR A 112 -7.59 -2.01 9.93
C THR A 112 -8.40 -1.02 9.10
N ILE A 113 -9.04 -1.51 8.04
CA ILE A 113 -9.71 -0.67 7.06
C ILE A 113 -11.08 -0.22 7.58
N GLY A 114 -11.29 1.09 7.58
CA GLY A 114 -12.57 1.74 7.84
C GLY A 114 -13.16 2.34 6.56
N HIS A 115 -14.46 2.62 6.59
CA HIS A 115 -15.20 3.15 5.43
C HIS A 115 -14.77 4.57 5.05
N ASP A 116 -14.62 5.47 6.02
CA ASP A 116 -14.32 6.89 5.81
C ASP A 116 -12.87 7.27 6.13
N GLY A 117 -12.14 6.35 6.76
CA GLY A 117 -10.76 6.56 7.12
C GLY A 117 -10.15 5.37 7.84
N PHE A 118 -8.83 5.29 7.78
CA PHE A 118 -8.03 4.30 8.48
C PHE A 118 -6.61 4.82 8.69
N GLN A 119 -5.84 4.14 9.51
CA GLN A 119 -4.43 4.44 9.71
C GLN A 119 -3.58 3.21 9.43
N GLY A 120 -2.59 3.40 8.58
CA GLY A 120 -1.58 2.40 8.26
C GLY A 120 -0.26 2.65 8.96
N ARG A 121 0.45 1.55 9.26
CA ARG A 121 1.81 1.60 9.78
C ARG A 121 2.70 0.68 8.98
N TRP A 122 3.78 1.26 8.44
CA TRP A 122 4.95 0.58 7.91
C TRP A 122 6.00 0.39 8.99
N GLN A 123 6.64 -0.76 8.93
CA GLN A 123 7.83 -1.11 9.68
C GLN A 123 8.86 -1.72 8.75
N LEU A 124 10.14 -1.56 9.12
CA LEU A 124 11.27 -2.16 8.41
C LEU A 124 12.15 -2.95 9.38
N ALA A 125 12.95 -3.86 8.85
CA ALA A 125 14.01 -4.54 9.58
C ALA A 125 15.24 -4.72 8.68
N ARG A 126 16.41 -4.29 9.17
CA ARG A 126 17.72 -4.54 8.52
C ARG A 126 18.47 -5.72 9.11
N THR A 127 17.95 -6.26 10.20
CA THR A 127 18.39 -7.49 10.84
C THR A 127 17.14 -8.31 11.11
N PRO A 128 17.10 -9.61 10.75
CA PRO A 128 15.89 -10.42 10.90
C PRO A 128 15.28 -10.33 12.30
N GLY A 129 14.00 -9.95 12.35
CA GLY A 129 13.23 -9.81 13.59
C GLY A 129 13.38 -8.47 14.31
N ASP A 130 14.37 -7.64 13.97
CA ASP A 130 14.57 -6.30 14.56
C ASP A 130 13.69 -5.26 13.85
N TRP A 131 12.38 -5.30 14.13
CA TRP A 131 11.39 -4.44 13.51
C TRP A 131 11.37 -3.04 14.14
N GLN A 132 11.46 -2.03 13.29
CA GLN A 132 11.41 -0.61 13.67
C GLN A 132 10.29 0.10 12.92
N ASP A 133 9.66 1.09 13.56
CA ASP A 133 8.67 1.95 12.90
C ASP A 133 9.34 2.78 11.80
N ASP A 134 8.68 2.88 10.64
CA ASP A 134 9.21 3.55 9.45
C ASP A 134 8.29 4.70 9.02
N LEU A 135 7.05 4.37 8.67
CA LEU A 135 6.07 5.35 8.18
C LEU A 135 4.72 5.07 8.81
N ARG A 136 4.03 6.12 9.25
CA ARG A 136 2.62 6.06 9.59
C ARG A 136 1.84 6.96 8.66
N VAL A 137 0.73 6.47 8.12
CA VAL A 137 -0.10 7.22 7.19
C VAL A 137 -1.54 7.16 7.66
N THR A 138 -2.16 8.32 7.82
CA THR A 138 -3.60 8.45 8.04
C THR A 138 -4.29 8.68 6.71
N TYR A 139 -5.36 7.96 6.45
CA TYR A 139 -6.16 8.03 5.23
C TYR A 139 -7.53 8.56 5.59
N ARG A 140 -8.02 9.54 4.83
CA ARG A 140 -9.40 10.05 4.92
C ARG A 140 -10.01 10.08 3.54
N ARG A 141 -11.22 9.54 3.41
CA ARG A 141 -11.88 9.48 2.11
C ARG A 141 -12.15 10.88 1.58
N ARG A 142 -12.02 11.05 0.27
CA ARG A 142 -12.46 12.26 -0.43
C ARG A 142 -13.76 11.94 -1.17
N ASP A 143 -14.69 12.88 -1.14
CA ASP A 143 -15.92 12.85 -1.94
C ASP A 143 -15.62 12.93 -3.44
#